data_AF-A0A7S0NAR3-F1
#
_entry.id   AF-A0A7S0NAR3-F1
#
_cell.length_a   1.000
_cell.length_b   1.000
_cell.length_c   1.000
_cell.angle_alpha   90.00
_cell.angle_beta   90.00
_cell.angle_gamma   90.00
#
_symmetry.space_group_name_H-M   'P 1'
#
loop_
_entity.id
_entity.type
_entity.pdbx_description
1 polymer ?
#
loop_
_entity_poly.entity_id
_entity_poly.type
_entity_poly.pdbx_seq_one_letter_code
_entity_poly.pdbx_strand_id
1 'polypeptide(L)'
;SVRSVIALVFLAAGCTAYVLTDKQFVVEGLGGYWQVSCYCMCTIASMIVGKFISESMSLTLSSQVYYSNVLSVIPIFILTVAQGELSALERREQAALTAPSVVALVLSCAVGAGISYTGWWCRSRLSATSYTLV
;
A
#
# COMPACT_ATOMS: atom_id res chain seq x y z
N SER A 1 -1.91 -14.52 -22.39
CA SER A 1 -0.81 -14.92 -23.29
C SER A 1 0.17 -15.79 -22.52
N VAL A 2 0.69 -16.86 -23.14
CA VAL A 2 1.67 -17.79 -22.51
C VAL A 2 2.91 -17.04 -22.00
N ARG A 3 3.34 -15.99 -22.70
CA ARG A 3 4.45 -15.12 -22.27
C ARG A 3 4.20 -14.49 -20.90
N SER A 4 2.98 -14.06 -20.63
CA SER A 4 2.61 -13.46 -19.32
C SER A 4 2.60 -14.51 -18.21
N VAL A 5 2.17 -15.74 -18.50
CA VAL A 5 2.19 -16.83 -17.53
C VAL A 5 3.63 -17.20 -17.15
N ILE A 6 4.51 -17.32 -18.14
CA ILE A 6 5.94 -17.59 -17.89
C ILE A 6 6.57 -16.47 -17.05
N ALA A 7 6.27 -15.20 -17.34
CA ALA A 7 6.75 -14.07 -16.55
C ALA A 7 6.28 -14.13 -15.08
N LEU A 8 5.01 -14.50 -14.83
CA LEU A 8 4.47 -14.66 -13.49
C LEU A 8 5.11 -15.84 -12.74
N VAL A 9 5.37 -16.95 -13.41
CA VAL A 9 6.09 -18.10 -12.82
C VAL A 9 7.52 -17.70 -12.45
N PHE A 10 8.20 -16.93 -13.31
CA PHE A 10 9.55 -16.45 -13.01
C PHE A 10 9.59 -15.50 -11.82
N LEU A 11 8.62 -14.59 -11.72
CA LEU A 11 8.45 -13.72 -10.55
C LEU A 11 8.24 -14.55 -9.27
N ALA A 12 7.35 -15.54 -9.31
CA ALA A 12 7.09 -16.42 -8.17
C ALA A 12 8.35 -17.18 -7.75
N ALA A 13 9.11 -17.73 -8.71
CA ALA A 13 10.38 -18.41 -8.43
C ALA A 13 11.41 -17.47 -7.80
N GLY A 14 11.51 -16.23 -8.26
CA GLY A 14 12.37 -15.20 -7.68
C GLY A 14 11.99 -14.87 -6.23
N CYS A 15 10.70 -14.67 -5.96
CA CYS A 15 10.19 -14.45 -4.60
C CYS A 15 10.48 -15.65 -3.68
N THR A 16 10.29 -16.88 -4.15
CA THR A 16 10.61 -18.09 -3.38
C THR A 16 12.11 -18.19 -3.09
N ALA A 17 12.97 -17.92 -4.08
CA ALA A 17 14.42 -17.93 -3.88
C ALA A 17 14.87 -16.88 -2.85
N TYR A 18 14.29 -15.68 -2.90
CA TYR A 18 14.52 -14.63 -1.90
C TYR A 18 14.14 -15.12 -0.49
N VAL A 19 12.92 -15.65 -0.31
CA VAL A 19 12.44 -16.14 0.99
C VAL A 19 13.31 -17.26 1.55
N LEU A 20 13.82 -18.17 0.70
CA LEU A 20 14.70 -19.26 1.14
C LEU A 20 16.10 -18.78 1.57
N THR A 21 16.53 -17.61 1.10
CA THR A 21 17.86 -17.05 1.42
C THR A 21 17.82 -16.01 2.54
N ASP A 22 16.63 -15.47 2.84
CA ASP A 22 16.43 -14.49 3.91
C ASP A 22 16.38 -15.16 5.29
N LYS A 23 17.37 -14.82 6.14
CA LYS A 23 17.48 -15.35 7.50
C LYS A 23 16.51 -14.71 8.50
N GLN A 24 15.92 -13.57 8.16
CA GLN A 24 14.97 -12.84 9.00
C GLN A 24 13.51 -13.17 8.68
N PHE A 25 13.26 -14.03 7.69
CA PHE A 25 11.91 -14.45 7.34
C PHE A 25 11.34 -15.38 8.42
N VAL A 26 10.41 -14.85 9.21
CA VAL A 26 9.68 -15.59 10.25
C VAL A 26 8.24 -15.81 9.81
N VAL A 27 7.81 -17.06 9.76
CA VAL A 27 6.42 -17.41 9.47
C VAL A 27 5.65 -17.48 10.78
N GLU A 28 4.75 -16.51 11.02
CA GLU A 28 3.93 -16.42 12.24
C GLU A 28 2.76 -17.43 12.29
N GLY A 29 2.98 -18.64 11.78
CA GLY A 29 1.98 -19.72 11.75
C GLY A 29 0.70 -19.36 10.98
N LEU A 30 -0.44 -19.92 11.42
CA LEU A 30 -1.74 -19.72 10.77
C LEU A 30 -2.20 -18.25 10.76
N GLY A 31 -1.82 -17.47 11.77
CA GLY A 31 -2.16 -16.05 11.86
C GLY A 31 -1.55 -15.22 10.72
N GLY A 32 -0.26 -15.46 10.42
CA GLY A 32 0.43 -14.79 9.32
C GLY A 32 -0.20 -15.12 7.96
N TYR A 33 -0.53 -16.38 7.69
CA TYR A 33 -1.19 -16.78 6.44
C TYR A 33 -2.57 -16.13 6.27
N TRP A 34 -3.33 -16.00 7.35
CA TRP A 34 -4.64 -15.33 7.33
C TRP A 34 -4.49 -13.85 6.96
N GLN A 35 -3.57 -13.14 7.61
CA GLN A 35 -3.32 -11.71 7.33
C GLN A 35 -2.88 -11.47 5.89
N VAL A 36 -1.95 -12.28 5.37
CA VAL A 36 -1.50 -12.19 3.97
C VAL A 36 -2.65 -12.46 2.99
N SER A 37 -3.50 -13.44 3.30
CA SER A 37 -4.67 -13.76 2.46
C SER A 37 -5.66 -12.60 2.42
N CYS A 38 -5.98 -12.01 3.58
CA CYS A 38 -6.83 -10.81 3.65
C CYS A 38 -6.21 -9.64 2.88
N TYR A 39 -4.93 -9.37 3.07
CA TYR A 39 -4.22 -8.31 2.37
C TYR A 39 -4.24 -8.49 0.84
N CYS A 40 -4.02 -9.72 0.38
CA CYS A 40 -4.09 -10.06 -1.05
C CYS A 40 -5.48 -9.77 -1.63
N MET A 41 -6.54 -10.20 -0.95
CA MET A 41 -7.92 -9.94 -1.38
C MET A 41 -8.26 -8.44 -1.42
N CYS A 42 -7.88 -7.70 -0.38
CA CYS A 42 -8.08 -6.25 -0.33
C CYS A 42 -7.31 -5.54 -1.45
N THR A 43 -6.09 -5.98 -1.75
CA THR A 43 -5.26 -5.41 -2.82
C THR A 43 -5.88 -5.67 -4.20
N ILE A 44 -6.31 -6.90 -4.47
CA ILE A 44 -6.99 -7.24 -5.73
C ILE A 44 -8.25 -6.39 -5.91
N ALA A 45 -9.11 -6.32 -4.89
CA ALA A 45 -10.31 -5.49 -4.92
C ALA A 45 -9.98 -4.01 -5.16
N SER A 46 -8.97 -3.48 -4.47
CA SER A 46 -8.53 -2.09 -4.62
C SER A 46 -8.04 -1.76 -6.03
N MET A 47 -7.31 -2.68 -6.69
CA MET A 47 -6.84 -2.47 -8.05
C MET A 47 -7.97 -2.53 -9.08
N ILE A 48 -8.95 -3.42 -8.89
CA ILE A 48 -10.13 -3.51 -9.76
C ILE A 48 -10.99 -2.26 -9.62
N VAL A 49 -11.34 -1.86 -8.39
CA VAL A 49 -12.16 -0.67 -8.12
C VAL A 49 -11.42 0.60 -8.55
N GLY A 50 -10.12 0.69 -8.29
CA GLY A 50 -9.30 1.84 -8.72
C GLY A 50 -9.29 2.00 -10.24
N LYS A 51 -9.21 0.90 -10.99
CA LYS A 51 -9.30 0.93 -12.45
C LYS A 51 -10.70 1.34 -12.93
N PHE A 52 -11.74 0.78 -12.32
CA PHE A 52 -13.13 1.13 -12.61
C PHE A 52 -13.41 2.63 -12.38
N ILE A 53 -12.96 3.21 -11.26
CA ILE A 53 -13.10 4.64 -10.97
C ILE A 53 -12.36 5.50 -12.00
N SER A 54 -11.14 5.10 -12.37
CA SER A 54 -10.33 5.83 -13.35
C SER A 54 -10.96 5.86 -14.75
N GLU A 55 -11.76 4.86 -15.12
CA GLU A 55 -12.43 4.79 -16.42
C GLU A 55 -13.85 5.40 -16.39
N SER A 56 -14.55 5.27 -15.26
CA SER A 56 -15.96 5.66 -15.15
C SER A 56 -16.19 7.13 -14.83
N MET A 57 -15.19 7.82 -14.26
CA MET A 57 -15.32 9.22 -13.84
C MET A 57 -14.36 10.11 -14.64
N SER A 58 -14.87 11.20 -15.22
CA SER A 58 -14.09 12.24 -15.90
C SER A 58 -13.39 13.18 -14.90
N LEU A 59 -12.83 12.65 -13.83
CA LEU A 59 -12.06 13.42 -12.85
C LEU A 59 -10.65 13.67 -13.37
N THR A 60 -10.10 14.85 -13.06
CA THR A 60 -8.68 15.10 -13.29
C THR A 60 -7.84 14.23 -12.36
N LEU A 61 -6.62 13.90 -12.79
CA LEU A 61 -5.69 13.09 -12.00
C LEU A 61 -5.45 13.67 -10.60
N SER A 62 -5.23 14.98 -10.50
CA SER A 62 -5.03 15.66 -9.21
C SER A 62 -6.25 15.59 -8.31
N SER A 63 -7.47 15.63 -8.86
CA SER A 63 -8.71 15.45 -8.09
C SER A 63 -8.79 14.03 -7.52
N GLN A 64 -8.47 13.00 -8.29
CA GLN A 64 -8.46 11.62 -7.79
C GLN A 64 -7.46 11.42 -6.64
N VAL A 65 -6.26 12.00 -6.77
CA VAL A 65 -5.24 12.00 -5.71
C VAL A 65 -5.75 12.73 -4.46
N TYR A 66 -6.35 13.90 -4.61
CA TYR A 66 -6.89 14.67 -3.49
C TYR A 66 -7.99 13.90 -2.76
N TYR A 67 -9.01 13.41 -3.48
CA TYR A 67 -10.12 12.68 -2.88
C TYR A 67 -9.66 11.40 -2.19
N SER A 68 -8.77 10.63 -2.81
CA SER A 68 -8.27 9.39 -2.21
C SER A 68 -7.47 9.63 -0.91
N ASN A 69 -6.69 10.71 -0.83
CA ASN A 69 -5.95 11.05 0.39
C ASN A 69 -6.85 11.65 1.48
N VAL A 70 -7.83 12.49 1.12
CA VAL A 70 -8.75 13.07 2.12
C VAL A 70 -9.71 12.02 2.67
N LEU A 71 -10.25 11.16 1.81
CA LEU A 71 -11.16 10.09 2.23
C LEU A 71 -10.45 9.01 3.04
N SER A 72 -9.13 8.83 2.90
CA SER A 72 -8.37 7.85 3.68
C SER A 72 -8.10 8.31 5.12
N VAL A 73 -8.16 9.61 5.42
CA VAL A 73 -7.93 10.13 6.78
C VAL A 73 -8.89 9.51 7.78
N ILE A 74 -10.18 9.44 7.44
CA ILE A 74 -11.23 8.92 8.34
C ILE A 74 -11.00 7.44 8.70
N PRO A 75 -10.90 6.49 7.75
CA PRO A 75 -10.68 5.09 8.08
C PRO A 75 -9.33 4.86 8.76
N ILE A 76 -8.27 5.57 8.36
CA ILE A 76 -6.96 5.45 9.03
C ILE A 76 -7.06 5.92 10.48
N PHE A 77 -7.74 7.04 10.75
CA PHE A 77 -7.94 7.54 12.10
C PHE A 77 -8.72 6.53 12.97
N ILE A 78 -9.82 5.98 12.45
CA ILE A 78 -10.62 4.96 13.15
C ILE A 78 -9.77 3.74 13.50
N LEU A 79 -8.98 3.23 12.55
CA LEU A 79 -8.10 2.08 12.76
C LEU A 79 -7.01 2.39 13.80
N THR A 80 -6.42 3.58 13.73
CA THR A 80 -5.39 4.03 14.69
C THR A 80 -5.94 4.06 16.12
N VAL A 81 -7.17 4.56 16.30
CA VAL A 81 -7.85 4.55 17.60
C VAL A 81 -8.19 3.12 18.04
N ALA A 82 -8.72 2.29 17.15
CA ALA A 82 -9.10 0.91 17.45
C ALA A 82 -7.91 0.02 17.83
N GLN A 83 -6.73 0.28 17.25
CA GLN A 83 -5.48 -0.41 17.56
C GLN A 83 -4.83 0.08 18.86
N GLY A 84 -5.35 1.16 19.47
CA GLY A 84 -4.83 1.70 20.71
C GLY A 84 -3.52 2.48 20.56
N GLU A 85 -3.13 2.82 19.33
CA GLU A 85 -1.88 3.54 19.02
C GLU A 85 -1.81 4.91 19.72
N LEU A 86 -2.94 5.59 19.91
CA LEU A 86 -2.99 6.85 20.68
C LEU A 86 -2.49 6.66 22.11
N SER A 87 -2.92 5.58 22.78
CA SER A 87 -2.49 5.29 24.15
C SER A 87 -1.04 4.79 24.21
N ALA A 88 -0.53 4.21 23.12
CA ALA A 88 0.87 3.83 23.00
C ALA A 88 1.79 5.05 22.82
N LEU A 89 1.32 6.09 22.13
CA LEU A 89 2.04 7.36 22.00
C LEU A 89 2.19 8.08 23.34
N GLU A 90 1.15 8.08 24.17
CA GLU A 90 1.20 8.69 25.51
C GLU A 90 2.16 7.98 26.48
N ARG A 91 2.32 6.65 26.34
CA ARG A 91 3.23 5.86 27.19
C ARG A 91 4.69 5.91 26.75
N ARG A 92 4.97 6.24 25.49
CA ARG A 92 6.34 6.34 24.99
C ARG A 92 6.90 7.72 25.29
N GLU A 93 7.74 7.81 26.31
CA GLU A 93 8.49 9.03 26.68
C GLU A 93 9.35 9.59 25.52
N GLN A 94 9.69 8.73 24.54
CA GLN A 94 10.43 9.07 23.32
C GLN A 94 9.55 9.49 22.14
N ALA A 95 8.22 9.50 22.28
CA ALA A 95 7.28 9.97 21.26
C ALA A 95 7.16 11.51 21.21
N ALA A 96 8.16 12.23 21.72
CA ALA A 96 8.22 13.67 21.58
C ALA A 96 8.37 14.04 20.10
N LEU A 97 7.55 14.99 19.64
CA LEU A 97 7.68 15.64 18.34
C LEU A 97 8.97 16.46 18.30
N THR A 98 10.08 15.75 18.14
CA THR A 98 11.41 16.33 18.03
C THR A 98 11.56 16.89 16.62
N ALA A 99 12.31 17.99 16.44
CA ALA A 99 12.56 18.57 15.12
C ALA A 99 12.94 17.54 14.00
N PRO A 100 13.84 16.56 14.22
CA PRO A 100 14.15 15.56 13.20
C PRO A 100 12.98 14.62 12.88
N SER A 101 12.12 14.27 13.86
CA SER A 101 10.97 13.39 13.59
C SER A 101 9.89 14.11 12.80
N VAL A 102 9.68 15.40 13.05
CA VAL A 102 8.78 16.25 12.24
C VAL A 102 9.30 16.40 10.81
N VAL A 103 10.61 16.63 10.62
CA VAL A 103 11.20 16.72 9.27
C VAL A 103 11.06 15.39 8.54
N ALA A 104 11.37 14.27 9.18
CA ALA A 104 11.19 12.94 8.60
C ALA A 104 9.72 12.68 8.22
N LEU A 105 8.76 13.08 9.07
CA LEU A 105 7.34 12.96 8.80
C LEU A 105 6.94 13.78 7.56
N VAL A 106 7.32 15.06 7.49
CA VAL A 106 7.01 15.93 6.33
C VAL A 106 7.60 15.36 5.04
N LEU A 107 8.85 14.88 5.07
CA LEU A 107 9.48 14.23 3.92
C LEU A 107 8.74 12.96 3.51
N SER A 108 8.34 12.12 4.48
CA SER A 108 7.57 10.91 4.19
C SER A 108 6.21 11.22 3.55
N CYS A 109 5.54 12.29 3.99
CA CYS A 109 4.30 12.77 3.39
C CYS A 109 4.51 13.28 1.96
N ALA A 110 5.62 14.01 1.70
CA ALA A 110 5.94 14.49 0.36
C ALA A 110 6.19 13.33 -0.62
N VAL A 111 6.96 12.32 -0.18
CA VAL A 111 7.18 11.09 -0.96
C VAL A 111 5.86 10.34 -1.16
N GLY A 112 5.03 10.21 -0.11
CA GLY A 112 3.72 9.57 -0.17
C GLY A 112 2.74 10.26 -1.13
N ALA A 113 2.77 11.59 -1.20
CA ALA A 113 2.01 12.36 -2.20
C ALA A 113 2.50 12.08 -3.62
N GLY A 114 3.82 11.99 -3.82
CA GLY A 114 4.43 11.60 -5.09
C GLY A 114 4.00 10.20 -5.55
N ILE A 115 4.09 9.21 -4.65
CA ILE A 115 3.64 7.82 -4.91
C ILE A 115 2.14 7.79 -5.23
N SER A 116 1.32 8.54 -4.49
CA SER A 116 -0.12 8.64 -4.76
C SER A 116 -0.39 9.18 -6.17
N TYR A 117 0.31 10.25 -6.56
CA TYR A 117 0.14 10.85 -7.89
C TYR A 117 0.56 9.90 -9.01
N THR A 118 1.75 9.31 -8.92
CA THR A 118 2.24 8.36 -9.93
C THR A 118 1.39 7.10 -9.96
N GLY A 119 0.87 6.64 -8.83
CA GLY A 119 -0.01 5.48 -8.73
C GLY A 119 -1.31 5.68 -9.51
N TRP A 120 -2.01 6.80 -9.32
CA TRP A 120 -3.20 7.13 -10.12
C TRP A 120 -2.87 7.34 -11.60
N TRP A 121 -1.71 7.93 -11.90
CA TRP A 121 -1.28 8.14 -13.28
C TRP A 121 -1.05 6.81 -14.01
N CYS A 122 -0.34 5.87 -13.38
CA CYS A 122 -0.11 4.54 -13.92
C CYS A 122 -1.42 3.76 -14.09
N ARG A 123 -2.37 3.83 -13.14
CA ARG A 123 -3.70 3.18 -13.28
C ARG A 123 -4.49 3.69 -14.48
N SER A 124 -4.34 4.96 -14.84
CA SER A 124 -4.98 5.52 -16.04
C SER A 124 -4.40 4.99 -17.35
N ARG A 125 -3.13 4.55 -17.35
CA ARG A 125 -2.39 4.13 -18.56
C ARG A 125 -2.22 2.61 -18.69
N LEU A 126 -2.21 1.89 -17.58
CA LEU A 126 -1.92 0.46 -17.51
C LEU A 126 -3.18 -0.36 -17.20
N SER A 127 -3.12 -1.67 -17.47
CA SER A 127 -4.11 -2.62 -16.96
C SER A 127 -3.94 -2.81 -15.45
N ALA A 128 -5.00 -3.23 -14.76
CA ALA A 128 -4.94 -3.52 -13.32
C ALA A 128 -3.84 -4.54 -12.98
N THR A 129 -3.68 -5.59 -13.80
CA THR A 129 -2.65 -6.62 -13.61
C THR A 129 -1.24 -6.07 -13.85
N SER A 130 -1.05 -5.25 -14.87
CA SER A 130 0.25 -4.64 -15.15
C SER A 130 0.68 -3.68 -14.06
N TYR A 131 -0.26 -2.90 -13.50
CA TYR A 131 0.03 -1.97 -12.41
C TYR A 131 0.49 -2.67 -11.13
N THR A 132 -0.07 -3.82 -10.77
CA THR A 132 0.33 -4.57 -9.56
C THR A 132 1.74 -5.17 -9.65
N LEU A 133 2.30 -5.29 -10.85
CA LEU A 133 3.61 -5.90 -11.09
C LEU A 133 4.74 -4.87 -11.28
N VAL A 134 4.40 -3.58 -11.40
CA VAL A 134 5.35 -2.46 -11.54
C VAL A 134 5.69 -1.93 -10.15
#